data_AF-A0A2D4THD1-F1
#
_entry.id   AF-A0A2D4THD1-F1
#
_cell.length_a   1.000
_cell.length_b   1.000
_cell.length_c   1.000
_cell.angle_alpha   90.00
_cell.angle_beta   90.00
_cell.angle_gamma   90.00
#
_symmetry.space_group_name_H-M   'P 1'
#
loop_
_entity.id
_entity.type
_entity.pdbx_description
1 polymer ?
#
loop_
_entity_poly.entity_id
_entity_poly.type
_entity_poly.pdbx_seq_one_letter_code
_entity_poly.pdbx_strand_id
1 'polypeptide(L)'
;MQANVGRFGPYVRIGKEFFSLPKDLGPMDVDLDQALEIIREGREAKAKKTLHQFGEIEVLKGRYGPYIKKGKDNYRIPKGIDAESIDEETCKQIIKENPPTGKRKGRTKKGS
;
A
#
# COMPACT_ATOMS: atom_id res chain seq x y z
N MET A 1 0.33 20.53 2.33
CA MET A 1 0.19 19.68 1.13
C MET A 1 1.09 20.25 0.06
N GLN A 2 1.81 19.42 -0.70
CA GLN A 2 2.82 19.89 -1.67
C GLN A 2 2.77 19.02 -2.92
N ALA A 3 2.83 19.61 -4.11
CA ALA A 3 3.04 18.90 -5.37
C ALA A 3 4.53 18.92 -5.73
N ASN A 4 5.09 17.77 -6.13
CA ASN A 4 6.52 17.63 -6.44
C ASN A 4 6.74 16.59 -7.54
N VAL A 5 7.93 16.57 -8.15
CA VAL A 5 8.37 15.50 -9.07
C VAL A 5 9.27 14.52 -8.33
N GLY A 6 8.95 13.23 -8.37
CA GLY A 6 9.75 12.15 -7.79
C GLY A 6 10.26 11.17 -8.84
N ARG A 7 10.98 10.15 -8.40
CA ARG A 7 11.53 9.10 -9.29
C ARG A 7 10.47 8.36 -10.12
N PHE A 8 9.21 8.39 -9.69
CA PHE A 8 8.07 7.68 -10.29
C PHE A 8 7.12 8.64 -11.04
N GLY A 9 7.52 9.90 -11.23
CA GLY A 9 6.69 10.94 -11.82
C GLY A 9 6.18 11.96 -10.80
N PRO A 10 5.34 12.91 -11.24
CA PRO A 10 4.76 13.93 -10.37
C PRO A 10 3.80 13.31 -9.34
N TYR A 11 3.76 13.90 -8.14
CA TYR A 11 2.88 13.47 -7.06
C TYR A 11 2.47 14.62 -6.14
N VAL A 12 1.34 14.45 -5.47
CA VAL A 12 0.87 15.27 -4.34
C VAL A 12 1.20 14.56 -3.03
N ARG A 13 1.78 15.31 -2.09
CA ARG A 13 2.13 14.85 -0.74
C ARG A 13 1.29 15.54 0.32
N ILE A 14 0.71 14.74 1.20
CA ILE A 14 0.04 15.20 2.41
C ILE A 14 0.58 14.42 3.63
N GLY A 15 1.39 15.10 4.45
CA GLY A 15 2.07 14.46 5.57
C GLY A 15 3.00 13.30 5.13
N LYS A 16 2.58 12.07 5.45
CA LYS A 16 3.26 10.80 5.11
C LYS A 16 2.62 10.07 3.92
N GLU A 17 1.52 10.59 3.38
CA GLU A 17 0.82 10.00 2.23
C GLU A 17 1.28 10.66 0.93
N PHE A 18 1.31 9.86 -0.14
CA PHE A 18 1.75 10.24 -1.47
C PHE A 18 0.72 9.75 -2.48
N PHE A 19 0.26 10.66 -3.33
CA PHE A 19 -0.73 10.38 -4.37
C PHE A 19 -0.14 10.79 -5.72
N SER A 20 -0.02 9.83 -6.64
CA SER A 20 0.55 10.10 -7.97
C SER A 20 -0.37 10.99 -8.79
N LEU A 21 0.23 11.95 -9.49
CA LEU A 21 -0.47 12.81 -10.44
C LEU A 21 -0.70 12.06 -11.77
N PRO A 22 -1.79 12.37 -12.50
CA PRO A 22 -1.97 11.93 -13.88
C PRO A 22 -0.79 12.37 -14.74
N LYS A 23 -0.51 11.63 -15.82
CA LYS A 23 0.64 11.93 -16.70
C LYS A 23 0.54 13.29 -17.39
N ASP A 24 -0.69 13.77 -17.57
CA ASP A 24 -1.00 15.01 -18.28
C ASP A 24 -0.99 16.23 -17.35
N LEU A 25 -0.82 16.02 -16.03
CA LEU A 25 -0.90 17.07 -15.03
C LEU A 25 0.48 17.31 -14.39
N GLY A 26 1.09 18.46 -14.69
CA GLY A 26 2.34 18.90 -14.09
C GLY A 26 2.13 19.37 -12.64
N PRO A 27 3.11 19.24 -11.74
CA PRO A 27 2.96 19.67 -10.35
C PRO A 27 2.82 21.19 -10.18
N MET A 28 3.14 21.97 -11.22
CA MET A 28 2.92 23.43 -11.26
C MET A 28 1.52 23.79 -11.79
N ASP A 29 0.88 22.87 -12.53
CA ASP A 29 -0.42 23.06 -13.17
C ASP A 29 -1.58 22.53 -12.31
N VAL A 30 -1.26 22.00 -11.12
CA VAL A 30 -2.21 21.39 -10.20
C VAL A 30 -2.79 22.44 -9.27
N ASP A 31 -4.07 22.72 -9.47
CA ASP A 31 -4.84 23.54 -8.56
C ASP A 31 -5.21 22.78 -7.26
N LEU A 32 -5.60 23.55 -6.24
CA LEU A 32 -6.01 22.99 -4.95
C LEU A 32 -7.17 21.99 -5.09
N ASP A 33 -8.19 22.34 -5.88
CA ASP A 33 -9.36 21.50 -6.09
C ASP A 33 -9.01 20.17 -6.77
N GLN A 34 -8.19 20.22 -7.83
CA GLN A 34 -7.70 19.01 -8.51
C GLN A 34 -6.86 18.14 -7.57
N ALA A 35 -6.03 18.77 -6.74
CA ALA A 35 -5.20 18.05 -5.79
C ALA A 35 -6.04 17.38 -4.70
N LEU A 36 -7.13 18.01 -4.25
CA LEU A 36 -8.09 17.41 -3.33
C LEU A 36 -8.83 16.23 -3.97
N GLU A 37 -9.22 16.35 -5.24
CA GLU A 37 -9.85 15.28 -6.01
C GLU A 37 -8.91 14.07 -6.13
N ILE A 38 -7.64 14.28 -6.51
CA ILE A 38 -6.63 13.22 -6.60
C ILE A 38 -6.42 12.51 -5.24
N ILE A 39 -6.38 13.28 -4.16
CA ILE A 39 -6.27 12.70 -2.80
C ILE A 39 -7.50 11.87 -2.48
N ARG A 40 -8.70 12.38 -2.80
CA ARG A 40 -9.96 11.69 -2.55
C ARG A 40 -10.00 10.37 -3.33
N GLU A 41 -9.77 10.41 -4.63
CA GLU A 41 -9.72 9.22 -5.49
C GLU A 41 -8.66 8.22 -5.02
N GLY A 42 -7.48 8.71 -4.65
CA GLY A 42 -6.40 7.87 -4.14
C GLY A 42 -6.77 7.16 -2.84
N ARG A 43 -7.47 7.86 -1.92
CA ARG A 43 -7.99 7.28 -0.68
C ARG A 43 -9.12 6.30 -0.94
N GLU A 44 -10.04 6.61 -1.84
CA GLU A 44 -11.12 5.69 -2.24
C GLU A 44 -10.55 4.43 -2.90
N ALA A 45 -9.54 4.56 -3.77
CA ALA A 45 -8.87 3.44 -4.39
C ALA A 45 -8.10 2.58 -3.37
N LYS A 46 -7.54 3.20 -2.33
CA LYS A 46 -6.93 2.48 -1.22
C LYS A 46 -7.99 1.73 -0.42
N ALA A 47 -9.09 2.39 -0.06
CA ALA A 47 -10.21 1.78 0.66
C ALA A 47 -10.82 0.60 -0.10
N LYS A 48 -11.01 0.71 -1.42
CA LYS A 48 -11.50 -0.39 -2.28
C LYS A 48 -10.58 -1.62 -2.29
N LYS A 49 -9.29 -1.43 -2.00
CA LYS A 49 -8.31 -2.53 -1.89
C LYS A 49 -8.23 -3.07 -0.47
N THR A 50 -8.67 -2.33 0.53
CA THR A 50 -8.66 -2.77 1.93
C THR A 50 -9.89 -3.61 2.21
N LEU A 51 -9.67 -4.87 2.59
CA LEU A 51 -10.73 -5.78 3.03
C LEU A 51 -11.04 -5.54 4.50
N HIS A 52 -10.00 -5.52 5.34
CA HIS A 52 -10.11 -5.29 6.79
C HIS A 52 -8.96 -4.43 7.29
N GLN A 53 -9.20 -3.68 8.37
CA GLN A 53 -8.17 -2.88 9.03
C GLN A 53 -8.29 -2.99 10.54
N PHE A 54 -7.30 -3.64 11.16
CA PHE A 54 -7.18 -3.85 12.60
C PHE A 54 -6.00 -3.03 13.15
N GLY A 55 -6.16 -1.71 13.20
CA GLY A 55 -5.12 -0.79 13.66
C GLY A 55 -3.88 -0.79 12.75
N GLU A 56 -2.78 -1.39 13.22
CA GLU A 56 -1.52 -1.50 12.47
C GLU A 56 -1.53 -2.60 11.39
N ILE A 57 -2.55 -3.47 11.43
CA ILE A 57 -2.71 -4.62 10.54
C ILE A 57 -3.77 -4.26 9.47
N GLU A 58 -3.38 -4.28 8.20
CA GLU A 58 -4.27 -4.05 7.07
C GLU A 58 -4.38 -5.35 6.25
N VAL A 59 -5.58 -5.82 5.95
CA VAL A 59 -5.84 -6.91 5.01
C VAL A 59 -6.17 -6.28 3.66
N LEU A 60 -5.36 -6.56 2.65
CA LEU A 60 -5.41 -5.88 1.36
C LEU A 60 -5.55 -6.88 0.21
N LYS A 61 -6.31 -6.52 -0.82
CA LYS A 61 -6.43 -7.26 -2.08
C LYS A 61 -5.26 -6.92 -3.00
N GLY A 62 -4.38 -7.90 -3.24
CA GLY A 62 -3.21 -7.78 -4.12
C GLY A 62 -3.40 -8.47 -5.47
N ARG A 63 -2.44 -8.28 -6.37
CA ARG A 63 -2.43 -8.92 -7.70
C ARG A 63 -2.42 -10.45 -7.64
N TYR A 64 -1.76 -11.01 -6.62
CA TYR A 64 -1.59 -12.46 -6.44
C TYR A 64 -2.57 -13.07 -5.43
N GLY A 65 -3.55 -12.30 -4.97
CA GLY A 65 -4.47 -12.67 -3.91
C GLY A 65 -4.38 -11.72 -2.71
N PRO A 66 -5.27 -11.91 -1.72
CA PRO A 66 -5.29 -11.12 -0.51
C PRO A 66 -4.07 -11.40 0.37
N TYR A 67 -3.61 -10.37 1.07
CA TYR A 67 -2.43 -10.43 1.94
C TYR A 67 -2.62 -9.53 3.15
N ILE A 68 -1.86 -9.80 4.21
CA ILE A 68 -1.85 -8.98 5.43
C ILE A 68 -0.64 -8.06 5.36
N LYS A 69 -0.79 -6.80 5.76
CA LYS A 69 0.28 -5.82 5.85
C LYS A 69 0.34 -5.29 7.27
N LYS A 70 1.52 -5.38 7.89
CA LYS A 70 1.79 -4.80 9.21
C LYS A 70 2.95 -3.83 9.08
N GLY A 71 2.64 -2.53 9.05
CA GLY A 71 3.64 -1.47 8.83
C GLY A 71 4.35 -1.61 7.48
N LYS A 72 5.63 -2.03 7.50
CA LYS A 72 6.47 -2.23 6.29
C LYS A 72 6.51 -3.69 5.82
N ASP A 73 6.07 -4.62 6.67
CA ASP A 73 6.12 -6.05 6.41
C ASP A 73 4.78 -6.53 5.81
N ASN A 74 4.85 -7.46 4.86
CA ASN A 74 3.68 -8.07 4.22
C ASN A 74 3.69 -9.57 4.47
N TYR A 75 2.55 -10.17 4.77
CA TYR A 75 2.39 -11.58 5.12
C TYR A 75 1.36 -12.21 4.17
N ARG A 76 1.66 -13.42 3.73
CA ARG A 76 0.78 -14.16 2.83
C ARG A 76 -0.33 -14.82 3.64
N ILE A 77 -1.56 -14.69 3.18
CA ILE A 77 -2.69 -15.44 3.74
C ILE A 77 -2.66 -16.87 3.14
N PRO A 78 -2.67 -17.92 3.97
CA PRO A 78 -2.78 -19.30 3.52
C PRO A 78 -4.01 -19.55 2.65
N LYS A 79 -3.90 -20.48 1.69
CA LYS A 79 -5.06 -20.91 0.90
C LYS A 79 -6.04 -21.64 1.80
N GLY A 80 -7.31 -21.27 1.77
CA GLY A 80 -8.37 -21.84 2.60
C GLY A 80 -8.86 -20.91 3.71
N ILE A 81 -8.18 -19.79 3.95
CA ILE A 81 -8.68 -18.71 4.81
C ILE A 81 -9.34 -17.67 3.91
N ASP A 82 -10.59 -17.34 4.21
CA ASP A 82 -11.29 -16.26 3.54
C ASP A 82 -10.83 -14.91 4.09
N ALA A 83 -10.20 -14.10 3.24
CA ALA A 83 -9.71 -12.79 3.63
C ALA A 83 -10.80 -11.73 3.78
N GLU A 84 -12.01 -11.98 3.25
CA GLU A 84 -13.17 -11.10 3.41
C GLU A 84 -13.86 -11.28 4.76
N SER A 85 -13.66 -12.40 5.44
CA SER A 85 -14.21 -12.68 6.77
C SER A 85 -13.15 -12.99 7.83
N ILE A 86 -11.90 -12.60 7.59
CA ILE A 86 -10.78 -12.89 8.50
C ILE A 86 -10.81 -11.95 9.72
N ASP A 87 -10.64 -12.52 10.91
CA ASP A 87 -10.58 -11.76 12.16
C ASP A 87 -9.17 -11.26 12.50
N GLU A 88 -9.10 -10.31 13.43
CA GLU A 88 -7.84 -9.75 13.94
C GLU A 88 -6.94 -10.83 14.55
N GLU A 89 -7.52 -11.78 15.29
CA GLU A 89 -6.76 -12.86 15.94
C GLU A 89 -6.08 -13.77 14.92
N THR A 90 -6.82 -14.18 13.88
CA THR A 90 -6.28 -14.98 12.78
C THR A 90 -5.17 -14.23 12.05
N CYS A 91 -5.34 -12.92 11.83
CA CYS A 91 -4.28 -12.10 11.23
C CYS A 91 -3.02 -12.10 12.09
N LYS A 92 -3.14 -11.91 13.41
CA LYS A 92 -2.03 -11.95 14.36
C LYS A 92 -1.35 -13.32 14.38
N GLN A 93 -2.13 -14.40 14.30
CA GLN A 93 -1.60 -15.77 14.23
C GLN A 93 -0.79 -15.99 12.95
N ILE A 94 -1.32 -15.59 11.78
CA ILE A 94 -0.62 -15.68 10.51
C ILE A 94 0.70 -14.89 10.56
N ILE A 95 0.69 -13.68 11.12
CA ILE A 95 1.89 -12.85 11.28
C ILE A 95 2.94 -13.52 12.17
N LYS A 96 2.51 -14.26 13.20
CA LYS A 96 3.39 -14.96 14.13
C LYS A 96 3.98 -16.23 13.52
N GLU A 97 3.18 -16.98 12.78
CA GLU A 97 3.57 -18.28 12.20
C GLU A 97 4.30 -18.13 10.86
N ASN A 98 4.01 -17.07 10.08
CA ASN A 98 4.56 -16.88 8.75
C ASN A 98 5.59 -15.75 8.72
N PRO A 99 6.72 -15.94 8.00
CA PRO A 99 7.67 -14.85 7.79
C PRO A 99 7.09 -13.81 6.82
N PRO A 100 7.53 -12.53 6.92
CA PRO A 100 7.11 -11.51 5.99
C PRO A 100 7.62 -11.81 4.58
N THR A 101 6.68 -11.88 3.65
CA THR A 101 6.92 -11.89 2.21
C THR A 101 7.53 -10.56 1.76
N GLY A 102 8.70 -10.63 1.12
CA GLY A 102 9.39 -9.43 0.61
C GLY A 102 10.72 -9.11 1.30
N LYS A 103 11.10 -9.78 2.40
CA LYS A 103 12.51 -9.86 2.81
C LYS A 103 13.24 -10.79 1.83
N ARG A 104 13.48 -10.30 0.60
CA ARG A 104 14.56 -10.83 -0.23
C ARG A 104 15.81 -10.71 0.63
N LYS A 105 16.29 -11.83 1.18
CA LYS A 105 17.70 -11.99 1.61
C LYS A 105 18.51 -11.37 0.48
N GLY A 106 19.15 -10.23 0.75
CA GLY A 106 19.92 -9.53 -0.26
C GLY A 106 20.87 -10.52 -0.89
N ARG A 107 20.63 -10.88 -2.15
CA ARG A 107 21.66 -11.52 -2.96
C ARG A 107 22.67 -10.42 -3.20
N THR A 108 23.64 -10.31 -2.30
CA THR A 108 24.88 -9.57 -2.54
C THR A 108 25.36 -9.98 -3.92
N LYS A 109 25.27 -9.06 -4.88
CA LYS A 109 25.91 -9.23 -6.17
C LYS A 109 27.40 -8.99 -5.90
N LYS A 110 28.12 -10.08 -5.62
CA LYS A 110 29.58 -10.13 -5.64
C LYS A 110 30.01 -10.24 -7.11
N GLY A 111 31.01 -9.47 -7.51
CA GLY A 111 31.70 -9.56 -8.81
C GLY A 111 31.38 -8.39 -9.73
N SER A 112 32.35 -7.69 -10.32
CA SER A 112 33.82 -7.84 -10.35
C SER A 112 34.44 -6.48 -10.66
#